data_AF-A0A0M6XM82-F1
#
_entry.id   AF-A0A0M6XM82-F1
#
_cell.length_a   1.000
_cell.length_b   1.000
_cell.length_c   1.000
_cell.angle_alpha   90.00
_cell.angle_beta   90.00
_cell.angle_gamma   90.00
#
_symmetry.space_group_name_H-M   'P 1'
#
loop_
_entity.id
_entity.type
_entity.pdbx_description
1 polymer ?
#
loop_
_entity_poly.entity_id
_entity_poly.type
_entity_poly.pdbx_seq_one_letter_code
_entity_poly.pdbx_strand_id
1 'polypeptide(L)'
;MDAIRRLAIATLALALPGQTLADVLFESLDEIVVVRVLDMFGTASVDVVAQGIDMVTCILLDANRKPLAVATGFLQNGAGQALAADVDATAVASVQCNGSSM
;
A
#
# COMPACT_ATOMS: atom_id res chain seq x y z
N MET A 1 11.98 30.41 15.05
CA MET A 1 12.97 29.32 15.09
C MET A 1 12.32 28.13 14.43
N ASP A 2 12.57 27.97 13.13
CA ASP A 2 11.96 26.94 12.30
C ASP A 2 12.47 25.56 12.69
N ALA A 3 11.55 24.69 13.11
CA ALA A 3 11.83 23.30 13.40
C ALA A 3 11.84 22.54 12.07
N ILE A 4 13.05 22.25 11.58
CA ILE A 4 13.29 21.36 10.45
C ILE A 4 12.74 19.97 10.83
N ARG A 5 11.54 19.66 10.32
CA ARG A 5 10.84 18.38 10.45
C ARG A 5 11.73 17.32 9.78
N ARG A 6 12.35 16.44 10.58
CA ARG A 6 13.27 15.40 10.12
C ARG A 6 12.46 14.32 9.38
N LEU A 7 12.45 14.38 8.06
CA LEU A 7 11.93 13.33 7.19
C LEU A 7 12.91 12.14 7.26
N ALA A 8 12.56 11.10 8.01
CA ALA A 8 13.36 9.88 8.07
C ALA A 8 12.97 8.98 6.89
N ILE A 9 13.73 9.07 5.79
CA ILE A 9 13.64 8.11 4.69
C ILE A 9 14.53 6.93 5.07
N ALA A 10 13.92 5.85 5.56
CA ALA A 10 14.62 4.60 5.80
C ALA A 10 14.70 3.80 4.49
N THR A 11 15.75 4.03 3.70
CA THR A 11 16.07 3.24 2.52
C THR A 11 16.69 1.90 2.94
N LEU A 12 15.86 0.86 3.05
CA LEU A 12 16.32 -0.50 3.29
C LEU A 12 16.72 -1.16 1.96
N ALA A 13 18.00 -1.03 1.58
CA ALA A 13 18.55 -1.66 0.38
C ALA A 13 18.81 -3.16 0.61
N LEU A 14 17.83 -4.01 0.31
CA LEU A 14 18.01 -5.45 0.20
C LEU A 14 18.49 -5.80 -1.22
N ALA A 15 19.81 -5.99 -1.35
CA ALA A 15 20.42 -6.45 -2.60
C ALA A 15 20.14 -7.95 -2.82
N LEU A 16 19.09 -8.27 -3.57
CA LEU A 16 18.86 -9.59 -4.16
C LEU A 16 19.13 -9.50 -5.68
N PRO A 17 20.04 -10.31 -6.24
CA PRO A 17 20.26 -10.31 -7.68
C PRO A 17 19.08 -11.00 -8.37
N GLY A 18 18.35 -10.26 -9.20
CA GLY A 18 17.47 -10.83 -10.22
C GLY A 18 15.97 -10.67 -10.05
N GLN A 19 15.50 -9.92 -9.05
CA GLN A 19 14.12 -9.44 -9.06
C GLN A 19 14.16 -7.92 -9.04
N THR A 20 13.89 -7.30 -10.19
CA THR A 20 13.49 -5.90 -10.23
C THR A 20 12.17 -5.83 -9.46
N LEU A 21 12.25 -5.62 -8.15
CA LEU A 21 11.14 -5.08 -7.38
C LEU A 21 10.85 -3.75 -8.07
N ALA A 22 9.81 -3.72 -8.92
CA ALA A 22 9.29 -2.46 -9.39
C ALA A 22 8.96 -1.66 -8.12
N ASP A 23 9.55 -0.48 -7.99
CA ASP A 23 9.28 0.39 -6.84
C ASP A 23 7.79 0.75 -6.90
N VAL A 24 6.97 0.08 -6.06
CA VAL A 24 5.56 0.42 -5.92
C VAL A 24 5.48 1.71 -5.14
N LEU A 25 4.91 2.74 -5.76
CA LEU A 25 4.70 4.02 -5.09
C LEU A 25 3.48 3.92 -4.17
N PHE A 26 3.65 4.27 -2.90
CA PHE A 26 2.58 4.29 -1.92
C PHE A 26 2.20 5.74 -1.57
N GLU A 27 0.93 6.07 -1.75
CA GLU A 27 0.35 7.34 -1.32
C GLU A 27 -0.80 7.05 -0.35
N SER A 28 -0.72 7.60 0.85
CA SER A 28 -1.71 7.37 1.90
C SER A 28 -1.81 8.56 2.85
N LEU A 29 -2.88 8.60 3.66
CA LEU A 29 -2.96 9.52 4.79
C LEU A 29 -1.85 9.21 5.82
N ASP A 30 -1.46 10.20 6.61
CA ASP A 30 -0.36 10.09 7.60
C ASP A 30 -0.61 8.95 8.62
N GLU A 31 -1.86 8.56 8.85
CA GLU A 31 -2.28 7.51 9.77
C GLU A 31 -2.21 6.09 9.17
N ILE A 32 -1.96 5.97 7.86
CA ILE A 32 -1.98 4.71 7.10
C ILE A 32 -0.58 4.45 6.54
N VAL A 33 0.00 3.31 6.91
CA VAL A 33 1.25 2.79 6.36
C VAL A 33 0.91 1.59 5.47
N VAL A 34 1.16 1.74 4.17
CA VAL A 34 1.12 0.60 3.24
C VAL A 34 2.45 -0.14 3.32
N VAL A 35 2.39 -1.44 3.60
CA VAL A 35 3.59 -2.25 3.88
C VAL A 35 4.11 -2.93 2.61
N ARG A 36 3.20 -3.51 1.81
CA ARG A 36 3.54 -4.23 0.57
C ARG A 36 2.28 -4.56 -0.25
N VAL A 37 2.49 -4.84 -1.54
CA VAL A 37 1.53 -5.49 -2.43
C VAL A 37 2.05 -6.89 -2.74
N LEU A 38 1.20 -7.91 -2.60
CA LEU A 38 1.53 -9.31 -2.84
C LEU A 38 0.50 -9.94 -3.77
N ASP A 39 0.92 -10.90 -4.57
CA ASP A 39 -0.02 -11.80 -5.26
C ASP A 39 -0.40 -12.95 -4.31
N MET A 40 -1.70 -13.13 -4.10
CA MET A 40 -2.32 -14.24 -3.38
C MET A 40 -3.24 -15.01 -4.32
N PHE A 41 -2.68 -15.96 -5.06
CA PHE A 41 -3.43 -16.85 -5.97
C PHE A 41 -4.17 -16.10 -7.11
N GLY A 42 -3.55 -15.08 -7.71
CA GLY A 42 -4.15 -14.24 -8.75
C GLY A 42 -4.95 -13.05 -8.21
N THR A 43 -4.77 -12.71 -6.93
CA THR A 43 -5.42 -11.58 -6.25
C THR A 43 -4.35 -10.70 -5.65
N ALA A 44 -4.38 -9.40 -5.97
CA ALA A 44 -3.51 -8.43 -5.34
C ALA A 44 -4.00 -8.18 -3.90
N SER A 45 -3.13 -8.45 -2.94
CA SER A 45 -3.32 -8.14 -1.52
C SER A 45 -2.43 -6.97 -1.13
N VAL A 46 -3.04 -5.94 -0.53
CA VAL A 46 -2.35 -4.76 0.01
C VAL A 46 -2.33 -4.90 1.53
N ASP A 47 -1.15 -5.14 2.10
CA ASP A 47 -0.96 -5.18 3.55
C ASP A 47 -0.87 -3.75 4.09
N VAL A 48 -1.69 -3.44 5.09
CA VAL A 48 -1.84 -2.08 5.64
C VAL A 48 -1.76 -2.11 7.17
N VAL A 49 -1.10 -1.10 7.73
CA VAL A 49 -1.09 -0.79 9.16
C VAL A 49 -1.65 0.62 9.33
N ALA A 50 -2.65 0.81 10.18
CA ALA A 50 -3.19 2.14 10.46
C ALA A 50 -3.70 2.25 11.90
N GLN A 51 -3.57 3.43 12.52
CA GLN A 51 -4.07 3.67 13.87
C GLN A 51 -5.39 4.45 13.84
N GLY A 52 -6.37 4.01 14.64
CA GLY A 52 -7.68 4.68 14.73
C GLY A 52 -8.55 4.56 13.48
N ILE A 53 -8.19 3.66 12.56
CA ILE A 53 -8.92 3.37 11.32
C ILE A 53 -9.38 1.92 11.38
N ASP A 54 -10.67 1.69 11.16
CA ASP A 54 -11.27 0.34 11.20
C ASP A 54 -11.39 -0.25 9.80
N MET A 55 -11.49 0.60 8.78
CA MET A 55 -11.66 0.20 7.39
C MET A 55 -10.75 1.02 6.48
N VAL A 56 -10.09 0.36 5.54
CA VAL A 56 -9.26 0.98 4.51
C VAL A 56 -9.80 0.65 3.12
N THR A 57 -9.76 1.64 2.23
CA THR A 57 -10.04 1.51 0.80
C THR A 57 -8.80 1.94 0.03
N CYS A 58 -8.27 1.07 -0.81
CA CYS A 58 -7.08 1.31 -1.62
C CYS A 58 -7.40 1.21 -3.11
N ILE A 59 -6.96 2.19 -3.90
CA ILE A 59 -7.03 2.17 -5.36
C ILE A 59 -5.68 1.68 -5.89
N LEU A 60 -5.70 0.60 -6.65
CA LEU A 60 -4.52 0.04 -7.30
C LEU A 60 -4.41 0.63 -8.69
N LEU A 61 -3.24 1.17 -9.04
CA LEU A 61 -3.01 1.90 -10.27
C LEU A 61 -1.84 1.28 -11.06
N ASP A 62 -1.95 1.29 -12.39
CA ASP A 62 -0.85 0.91 -13.28
C ASP A 62 0.20 2.03 -13.41
N ALA A 63 1.26 1.79 -14.21
CA ALA A 63 2.33 2.74 -14.44
C ALA A 63 1.90 4.07 -15.09
N ASN A 64 0.72 4.12 -15.71
CA ASN A 64 0.13 5.32 -16.32
C ASN A 64 -0.90 5.99 -15.40
N ARG A 65 -0.98 5.59 -14.13
CA ARG A 65 -2.01 5.99 -13.16
C ARG A 65 -3.44 5.64 -13.57
N LYS A 66 -3.62 4.58 -14.37
CA LYS A 66 -4.95 4.06 -14.68
C LYS A 66 -5.40 3.14 -13.54
N PRO A 67 -6.66 3.26 -13.05
CA PRO A 67 -7.20 2.33 -12.05
C PRO A 67 -7.30 0.91 -12.62
N LEU A 68 -6.72 -0.03 -11.87
CA LEU A 68 -6.81 -1.47 -12.08
C LEU A 68 -7.96 -2.05 -11.27
N ALA A 69 -8.01 -1.73 -9.97
CA ALA A 69 -9.07 -2.17 -9.08
C ALA A 69 -9.16 -1.32 -7.81
N VAL A 70 -10.22 -1.56 -7.04
CA VAL A 70 -10.40 -1.06 -5.68
C VAL A 70 -10.33 -2.24 -4.72
N ALA A 71 -9.40 -2.17 -3.77
CA ALA A 71 -9.25 -3.10 -2.67
C ALA A 71 -9.87 -2.52 -1.39
N THR A 72 -10.61 -3.33 -0.65
CA THR A 72 -11.17 -2.92 0.66
C THR A 72 -10.79 -3.93 1.72
N GLY A 73 -10.57 -3.44 2.94
CA GLY A 73 -10.10 -4.25 4.06
C GLY A 73 -10.55 -3.70 5.40
N PHE A 74 -10.85 -4.62 6.34
CA PHE A 74 -11.05 -4.28 7.75
C PHE A 74 -9.74 -4.47 8.50
N LEU A 75 -9.39 -3.50 9.33
CA LEU A 75 -8.20 -3.54 10.15
C LEU A 75 -8.56 -4.09 11.53
N GLN A 76 -7.85 -5.11 11.99
CA GLN A 76 -7.98 -5.65 13.33
C GLN A 76 -6.76 -5.25 14.15
N ASN A 77 -6.98 -4.55 15.27
CA ASN A 77 -5.91 -4.01 16.10
C ASN A 77 -4.91 -3.14 15.31
N GLY A 78 -5.41 -2.40 14.32
CA GLY A 78 -4.61 -1.47 13.51
C GLY A 78 -3.78 -2.12 12.40
N ALA A 79 -4.01 -3.39 12.07
CA ALA A 79 -3.39 -4.04 10.92
C ALA A 79 -4.40 -4.90 10.15
N GLY A 80 -4.20 -5.05 8.84
CA GLY A 80 -5.07 -5.86 8.02
C GLY A 80 -4.65 -5.88 6.55
N GLN A 81 -5.55 -6.40 5.72
CA GLN A 81 -5.31 -6.56 4.29
C GLN A 81 -6.50 -5.98 3.53
N ALA A 82 -6.22 -5.24 2.47
CA ALA A 82 -7.20 -4.88 1.45
C ALA A 82 -6.99 -5.77 0.22
N LEU A 83 -8.04 -6.45 -0.22
CA LEU A 83 -7.96 -7.42 -1.31
C LEU A 83 -8.61 -6.88 -2.58
N ALA A 84 -7.93 -7.00 -3.71
CA ALA A 84 -8.47 -6.80 -5.05
C ALA A 84 -8.39 -8.11 -5.85
N ALA A 85 -9.56 -8.74 -6.03
CA ALA A 85 -9.68 -9.95 -6.85
C ALA A 85 -9.32 -9.66 -8.31
N ASP A 86 -8.79 -10.69 -8.98
CA ASP A 86 -8.49 -10.70 -10.42
C ASP A 86 -7.48 -9.63 -10.87
N VAL A 87 -6.65 -9.14 -9.94
CA VAL A 87 -5.52 -8.24 -10.24
C VAL A 87 -4.22 -8.93 -9.93
N ASP A 88 -3.34 -8.99 -10.92
CA ASP A 88 -1.95 -9.38 -10.74
C ASP A 88 -1.19 -8.26 -10.01
N ALA A 89 -0.57 -8.59 -8.87
CA ALA A 89 0.22 -7.65 -8.10
C ALA A 89 1.37 -7.02 -8.90
N THR A 90 1.91 -7.71 -9.91
CA THR A 90 3.00 -7.20 -10.76
C THR A 90 2.55 -6.10 -11.72
N ALA A 91 1.24 -6.00 -11.98
CA ALA A 91 0.66 -4.91 -12.79
C ALA A 91 0.51 -3.61 -11.99
N VAL A 92 0.62 -3.67 -10.65
CA VAL A 92 0.43 -2.53 -9.75
C VAL A 92 1.73 -1.72 -9.67
N ALA A 93 1.67 -0.48 -10.14
CA ALA A 93 2.80 0.46 -10.03
C ALA A 93 2.63 1.45 -8.88
N SER A 94 1.38 1.74 -8.47
CA SER A 94 1.12 2.57 -7.30
C SER A 94 -0.18 2.20 -6.59
N VAL A 95 -0.24 2.51 -5.29
CA VAL A 95 -1.42 2.27 -4.45
C VAL A 95 -1.77 3.54 -3.68
N GLN A 96 -3.03 3.94 -3.77
CA GLN A 96 -3.58 5.10 -3.05
C GLN A 96 -4.59 4.63 -2.01
N CYS A 97 -4.30 4.79 -0.72
CA CYS A 97 -5.18 4.33 0.35
C CYS A 97 -5.82 5.50 1.13
N ASN A 98 -7.10 5.35 1.43
CA ASN A 98 -7.84 6.20 2.37
C ASN A 98 -8.50 5.31 3.44
N GLY A 99 -8.72 5.85 4.64
CA GLY A 99 -9.29 5.11 5.75
C GLY A 99 -10.48 5.83 6.38
N SER A 100 -11.33 5.04 7.02
CA SER A 100 -12.45 5.54 7.81
C SER A 100 -12.48 4.87 9.18
N SER A 101 -12.66 5.66 10.23
CA SER A 101 -13.09 5.19 11.56
C SER A 101 -14.60 4.97 11.56
N MET A 102 -15.10 3.93 12.21
CA MET A 102 -16.53 3.77 12.49
C MET A 102 -16.98 4.53 13.74
#